data_AF-A0A7J6R3M3-F1
#
_entry.id   AF-A0A7J6R3M3-F1
#
_cell.length_a   1.000
_cell.length_b   1.000
_cell.length_c   1.000
_cell.angle_alpha   90.00
_cell.angle_beta   90.00
_cell.angle_gamma   90.00
#
_symmetry.space_group_name_H-M   'P 1'
#
loop_
_entity.id
_entity.type
_entity.pdbx_description
1 polymer ?
#
loop_
_entity_poly.entity_id
_entity_poly.type
_entity_poly.pdbx_seq_one_letter_code
_entity_poly.pdbx_strand_id
1 'polypeptide(L)'
;LSAESSDSYFVNAHLNSILSVCTTLNQKPSVIRYQAGTRSGFPKIIAEKLMQNLDLVYSEASGKPPQSNSKVLIVDRSIDIATLLVHDFHYEDMVLDCLDSAGVEWSLGDDD
;
A
#
# COMPACT_ATOMS: atom_id res chain seq x y z
N LEU A 1 27.15 -8.53 4.25
CA LEU A 1 26.76 -8.71 2.83
C LEU A 1 25.34 -9.27 2.64
N SER A 2 24.51 -9.52 3.67
CA SER A 2 23.16 -10.11 3.49
C SER A 2 21.96 -9.23 3.89
N ALA A 3 22.15 -8.07 4.53
CA ALA A 3 21.04 -7.19 4.93
C ALA A 3 20.59 -6.27 3.78
N GLU A 4 21.53 -5.68 3.04
CA GLU A 4 21.23 -4.76 1.92
C GLU A 4 20.45 -5.42 0.77
N SER A 5 20.64 -6.74 0.55
CA SER A 5 19.90 -7.47 -0.48
C SER A 5 18.44 -7.73 -0.09
N SER A 6 18.18 -8.00 1.19
CA SER A 6 16.84 -8.24 1.74
C SER A 6 16.01 -6.97 1.75
N ASP A 7 16.59 -5.85 2.19
CA ASP A 7 15.90 -4.56 2.24
C ASP A 7 15.57 -4.06 0.82
N SER A 8 16.48 -4.27 -0.13
CA SER A 8 16.24 -3.96 -1.54
C SER A 8 15.10 -4.80 -2.12
N TYR A 9 15.07 -6.10 -1.83
CA TYR A 9 13.98 -6.99 -2.25
C TYR A 9 12.63 -6.53 -1.69
N PHE A 10 12.56 -6.24 -0.38
CA PHE A 10 11.34 -5.78 0.28
C PHE A 10 10.81 -4.47 -0.33
N VAL A 11 11.69 -3.49 -0.53
CA VAL A 11 11.33 -2.20 -1.16
C VAL A 11 10.80 -2.42 -2.58
N ASN A 12 11.47 -3.25 -3.38
CA ASN A 12 11.06 -3.50 -4.76
C ASN A 12 9.72 -4.26 -4.84
N ALA A 13 9.46 -5.19 -3.93
CA ALA A 13 8.18 -5.90 -3.87
C ALA A 13 7.01 -4.92 -3.66
N HIS A 14 7.12 -4.04 -2.65
CA HIS A 14 6.09 -3.04 -2.36
C HIS A 14 5.94 -2.00 -3.48
N LEU A 15 7.07 -1.55 -4.03
CA LEU A 15 7.09 -0.64 -5.17
C LEU A 15 6.32 -1.21 -6.36
N ASN A 16 6.58 -2.47 -6.73
CA ASN A 16 5.94 -3.12 -7.86
C ASN A 16 4.43 -3.29 -7.64
N SER A 17 4.00 -3.64 -6.43
CA SER A 17 2.58 -3.72 -6.08
C SER A 17 1.89 -2.37 -6.22
N ILE A 18 2.47 -1.29 -5.70
CA ILE A 18 1.89 0.05 -5.79
C ILE A 18 1.88 0.57 -7.23
N LEU A 19 2.97 0.32 -7.98
CA LEU A 19 3.06 0.66 -9.40
C LEU A 19 1.97 -0.04 -10.20
N SER A 20 1.73 -1.33 -9.94
CA SER A 20 0.65 -2.10 -10.58
C SER A 20 -0.72 -1.47 -10.33
N VAL A 21 -1.00 -1.01 -9.11
CA VAL A 21 -2.28 -0.33 -8.82
C VAL A 21 -2.41 0.94 -9.67
N CYS A 22 -1.36 1.75 -9.73
CA CYS A 22 -1.37 3.00 -10.50
C CYS A 22 -1.57 2.75 -12.00
N THR A 23 -0.87 1.76 -12.56
CA THR A 23 -0.97 1.43 -13.99
C THR A 23 -2.30 0.76 -14.35
N THR A 24 -2.82 -0.14 -13.51
CA THR A 24 -4.14 -0.77 -13.71
C THR A 24 -5.28 0.24 -13.66
N LEU A 25 -5.24 1.19 -12.72
CA LEU A 25 -6.20 2.29 -12.67
C LEU A 25 -5.99 3.32 -13.79
N ASN A 26 -4.91 3.17 -14.57
CA ASN A 26 -4.44 4.13 -15.55
C ASN A 26 -4.37 5.54 -14.97
N GLN A 27 -3.75 5.69 -13.80
CA GLN A 27 -3.58 6.98 -13.13
C GLN A 27 -2.13 7.25 -12.80
N LYS A 28 -1.67 8.46 -13.17
CA LYS A 28 -0.45 9.05 -12.64
C LYS A 28 -0.82 10.04 -11.52
N PRO A 29 -0.52 9.72 -10.24
CA PRO A 29 -0.77 10.64 -9.14
C PRO A 29 -0.04 11.97 -9.35
N SER A 30 -0.76 13.08 -9.15
CA SER A 30 -0.20 14.43 -9.24
C SER A 30 0.80 14.73 -8.11
N VAL A 31 0.62 14.07 -6.96
CA VAL A 31 1.44 14.26 -5.77
C VAL A 31 1.70 12.92 -5.11
N ILE A 32 2.97 12.61 -4.84
CA ILE A 32 3.39 11.49 -3.99
C ILE A 32 4.00 12.09 -2.73
N ARG A 33 3.43 11.78 -1.56
CA ARG A 33 3.92 12.21 -0.25
C ARG A 33 4.34 11.00 0.57
N TYR A 34 5.25 11.22 1.51
CA TYR A 34 5.68 10.19 2.45
C TYR A 34 5.75 10.75 3.87
N GLN A 35 5.63 9.85 4.85
CA GLN A 35 5.86 10.19 6.26
C GLN A 35 7.34 10.50 6.51
N ALA A 36 7.62 11.72 6.97
CA ALA A 36 8.96 12.12 7.37
C ALA A 36 9.31 11.59 8.77
N GLY A 37 10.61 11.49 9.07
CA GLY A 37 11.10 11.13 10.42
C GLY A 37 10.99 9.65 10.78
N THR A 38 10.63 8.79 9.84
CA THR A 38 10.59 7.33 10.07
C THR A 38 12.00 6.76 10.20
N ARG A 39 12.23 5.88 11.19
CA ARG A 39 13.54 5.25 11.45
C ARG A 39 14.03 4.39 10.28
N SER A 40 13.11 3.73 9.57
CA SER A 40 13.40 2.83 8.46
C SER A 40 13.82 3.55 7.18
N GLY A 41 13.31 4.77 6.96
CA GLY A 41 13.49 5.51 5.71
C GLY A 41 12.77 4.89 4.50
N PHE A 42 12.11 3.74 4.65
CA PHE A 42 11.44 3.04 3.56
C PHE A 42 10.35 3.86 2.87
N PRO A 43 9.48 4.62 3.58
CA PRO A 43 8.45 5.43 2.91
C PRO A 43 9.04 6.42 1.91
N LYS A 44 10.18 7.05 2.26
CA LYS A 44 10.90 7.96 1.36
C LYS A 44 11.44 7.23 0.14
N ILE A 45 12.14 6.11 0.34
CA ILE A 45 12.76 5.34 -0.75
C ILE A 45 11.70 4.82 -1.73
N ILE A 46 10.58 4.30 -1.21
CA ILE A 46 9.47 3.81 -2.04
C ILE A 46 8.84 4.99 -2.80
N ALA A 47 8.61 6.14 -2.16
CA ALA A 47 8.03 7.31 -2.83
C ALA A 47 8.90 7.82 -3.99
N GLU A 48 10.21 7.95 -3.76
CA GLU A 48 11.16 8.41 -4.77
C GLU A 48 11.25 7.43 -5.95
N LYS A 49 11.35 6.13 -5.67
CA LYS A 49 11.36 5.10 -6.71
C LYS A 49 10.03 5.02 -7.47
N LEU A 50 8.90 5.16 -6.78
CA LEU A 50 7.57 5.13 -7.40
C LEU A 50 7.40 6.27 -8.41
N MET A 51 7.83 7.47 -8.03
CA MET A 51 7.82 8.64 -8.92
C MET A 51 8.63 8.36 -10.20
N GLN A 52 9.86 7.87 -10.04
CA GLN A 52 10.75 7.54 -11.17
C GLN A 52 10.15 6.45 -12.09
N ASN A 53 9.59 5.39 -11.52
CA ASN A 53 9.02 4.29 -12.32
C ASN A 53 7.75 4.72 -13.05
N LEU A 54 6.90 5.53 -12.43
CA LEU A 54 5.73 6.09 -13.10
C LEU A 54 6.13 7.03 -14.24
N ASP A 55 7.17 7.85 -14.05
CA ASP A 55 7.71 8.70 -15.12
C ASP A 55 8.17 7.86 -16.32
N LEU A 56 8.90 6.76 -16.07
CA LEU A 56 9.34 5.83 -17.12
C LEU A 56 8.16 5.20 -17.86
N VAL A 57 7.23 4.55 -17.13
CA VAL A 57 6.09 3.85 -17.72
C VAL A 57 5.25 4.77 -18.60
N TYR A 58 4.97 5.99 -18.14
CA TYR A 58 4.17 6.95 -18.89
C TYR A 58 4.96 7.73 -19.95
N SER A 59 6.31 7.66 -19.93
CA SER A 59 7.14 8.18 -21.02
C SER A 59 7.26 7.18 -22.18
N GLU A 60 7.27 5.88 -21.89
CA GLU A 60 7.31 4.80 -22.88
C GLU A 60 5.94 4.51 -23.47
N ALA A 61 4.87 4.68 -22.69
CA ALA A 61 3.52 4.68 -23.21
C ALA A 61 3.32 5.90 -24.11
N SER A 62 3.01 5.67 -25.40
CA SER A 62 2.79 6.69 -26.44
C SER A 62 1.58 7.65 -26.18
N GLY A 63 1.10 7.74 -24.95
CA GLY A 63 -0.03 8.56 -24.53
C GLY A 63 0.34 9.43 -23.33
N LYS A 64 -0.03 10.72 -23.39
CA LYS A 64 0.07 11.62 -22.24
C LYS A 64 -0.65 10.98 -21.05
N PRO A 65 -0.04 10.89 -19.85
CA PRO A 65 -0.71 10.34 -18.69
C PRO A 65 -2.02 11.12 -18.48
N PRO A 66 -3.14 10.44 -18.22
CA PRO A 66 -4.40 11.12 -17.95
C PRO A 66 -4.20 12.09 -16.79
N GLN A 67 -4.67 13.33 -16.95
CA GLN A 67 -4.63 14.32 -15.88
C GLN A 67 -5.44 13.79 -14.71
N SER A 68 -4.74 13.36 -13.65
CA SER A 68 -5.35 12.89 -12.42
C SER A 68 -5.06 13.86 -11.29
N ASN A 69 -6.09 14.22 -10.54
CA ASN A 69 -5.95 14.93 -9.27
C ASN A 69 -5.66 13.97 -8.09
N SER A 70 -5.41 12.68 -8.38
CA SER A 70 -5.09 11.70 -7.36
C SER A 70 -3.74 11.99 -6.69
N LYS A 71 -3.65 11.56 -5.45
CA LYS A 71 -2.47 11.70 -4.60
C LYS A 71 -2.20 10.37 -3.92
N VAL A 72 -0.94 10.03 -3.74
CA VAL A 72 -0.50 8.85 -2.99
C VAL A 72 0.23 9.31 -1.74
N LEU A 73 -0.12 8.71 -0.61
CA LEU A 73 0.54 8.93 0.68
C LEU A 73 1.15 7.61 1.16
N ILE A 74 2.46 7.58 1.36
CA ILE A 74 3.20 6.41 1.83
C ILE A 74 3.57 6.64 3.29
N VAL A 75 3.09 5.76 4.17
CA VAL A 75 3.30 5.87 5.63
C VAL A 75 3.89 4.57 6.17
N ASP A 76 4.64 4.70 7.25
CA ASP A 76 5.06 3.58 8.08
C ASP A 76 3.98 3.35 9.15
N ARG A 77 3.88 2.13 9.68
CA ARG A 77 2.84 1.77 10.66
C ARG A 77 2.95 2.58 11.95
N SER A 78 4.13 3.14 12.23
CA SER A 78 4.36 4.05 13.35
C SER A 78 3.48 5.32 13.36
N ILE A 79 2.80 5.66 12.26
CA ILE A 79 1.91 6.83 12.21
C ILE A 79 0.75 6.75 13.21
N ASP A 80 0.25 5.54 13.45
CA ASP A 80 -0.84 5.29 14.40
C ASP A 80 -0.81 3.85 14.89
N ILE A 81 -0.22 3.68 16.07
CA ILE A 81 -0.11 2.39 16.76
C ILE A 81 -1.37 2.11 17.58
N ALA A 82 -2.10 3.16 18.02
CA ALA A 82 -3.26 2.97 18.89
C ALA A 82 -4.38 2.23 18.16
N THR A 83 -4.65 2.61 16.90
CA THR A 83 -5.67 1.97 16.06
C THR A 83 -5.38 0.48 15.77
N LEU A 84 -4.14 0.00 15.98
CA LEU A 84 -3.86 -1.45 15.89
C LEU A 84 -4.35 -2.27 17.08
N LEU A 85 -4.56 -1.64 18.23
CA LEU A 85 -4.69 -2.32 19.52
C LEU A 85 -6.06 -2.10 20.17
N VAL A 86 -6.85 -1.20 19.62
CA VAL A 86 -8.19 -0.88 20.12
C VAL A 86 -9.19 -1.82 19.45
N HIS A 87 -10.08 -2.40 20.24
CA HIS A 87 -11.22 -3.15 19.72
C HIS A 87 -12.14 -2.16 19.00
N ASP A 88 -12.38 -2.40 17.72
CA ASP A 88 -13.34 -1.63 16.94
C ASP A 88 -14.74 -2.29 17.01
N PHE A 89 -15.78 -1.48 17.01
CA PHE A 89 -17.17 -1.93 17.12
C PHE A 89 -17.94 -1.81 15.79
N HIS A 90 -17.27 -1.41 14.72
CA HIS A 90 -17.78 -1.63 13.36
C HIS A 90 -17.84 -3.14 13.09
N TYR A 91 -18.94 -3.61 12.48
CA TYR A 91 -19.22 -5.04 12.34
C TYR A 91 -18.08 -5.83 11.69
N GLU A 92 -17.54 -5.34 10.57
CA GLU A 92 -16.45 -5.99 9.84
C GLU A 92 -15.20 -6.13 10.70
N ASP A 93 -14.78 -5.04 11.35
CA ASP A 93 -13.59 -5.01 12.19
C ASP A 93 -13.75 -5.86 13.46
N MET A 94 -14.91 -5.77 14.13
CA MET A 94 -15.21 -6.54 15.33
C MET A 94 -15.24 -8.05 15.05
N VAL A 95 -15.78 -8.46 13.90
CA VAL A 95 -15.83 -9.86 13.49
C VAL A 95 -14.41 -10.40 13.25
N LEU A 96 -13.56 -9.64 12.56
CA LEU A 96 -12.16 -10.02 12.31
C LEU A 96 -11.30 -10.02 13.58
N ASP A 97 -11.64 -9.17 14.55
CA ASP A 97 -10.94 -9.07 15.83
C ASP A 97 -11.38 -10.17 16.83
N CYS A 98 -12.68 -10.44 16.92
CA CYS A 98 -13.26 -11.32 17.96
C CYS A 98 -13.42 -12.77 17.52
N LEU A 99 -13.70 -13.05 16.25
CA LEU A 99 -13.87 -14.42 15.78
C LEU A 99 -12.52 -14.97 15.34
N ASP A 100 -12.29 -16.27 15.56
CA ASP A 100 -11.10 -16.98 15.07
C ASP A 100 -11.22 -17.12 13.55
N SER A 101 -11.02 -16.00 12.85
CA SER A 101 -11.35 -15.83 11.45
C SER A 101 -10.21 -16.29 10.54
N ALA A 102 -9.32 -17.14 11.04
CA ALA A 102 -8.30 -17.83 10.27
C ALA A 102 -8.96 -18.80 9.27
N GLY A 103 -9.59 -18.24 8.22
CA GLY A 103 -10.32 -18.97 7.20
C GLY A 103 -11.78 -19.25 7.53
N VAL A 104 -12.60 -18.21 7.78
CA VAL A 104 -14.06 -18.39 7.92
C VAL A 104 -14.64 -18.86 6.58
N GLU A 105 -14.82 -20.18 6.43
CA GLU A 105 -15.86 -20.72 5.59
C GLU A 105 -17.18 -20.34 6.24
N TRP A 106 -17.85 -19.34 5.68
CA TRP A 106 -19.20 -18.98 6.10
C TRP A 106 -20.12 -20.12 5.66
N SER A 107 -20.39 -21.06 6.55
CA SER A 107 -21.54 -21.94 6.37
C SER A 107 -22.78 -21.05 6.46
N LEU A 108 -23.41 -20.77 5.32
CA LEU A 108 -24.84 -20.48 5.31
C LEU A 108 -25.46 -21.68 6.01
N GLY A 109 -25.84 -21.52 7.28
CA GLY A 109 -26.61 -22.54 7.96
C GLY A 109 -27.79 -22.86 7.06
N ASP A 110 -28.01 -24.14 6.78
CA ASP A 110 -29.27 -24.59 6.21
C ASP A 110 -30.32 -24.26 7.27
N ASP A 111 -30.97 -23.10 7.12
CA ASP A 111 -32.20 -22.77 7.83
C ASP A 111 -33.30 -23.67 7.23
N ASP A 112 -33.38 -24.92 7.74
CA ASP A 112 -34.59 -25.71 8.08
C ASP A 112 -34.28 -27.20 8.35
#